data_AF-A0A843FDX7-F1
#
_entry.id   AF-A0A843FDX7-F1
#
_cell.length_a   1.000
_cell.length_b   1.000
_cell.length_c   1.000
_cell.angle_alpha   90.00
_cell.angle_beta   90.00
_cell.angle_gamma   90.00
#
_symmetry.space_group_name_H-M   'P 1'
#
loop_
_entity.id
_entity.type
_entity.pdbx_description
1 polymer ?
#
loop_
_entity_poly.entity_id
_entity_poly.type
_entity_poly.pdbx_seq_one_letter_code
_entity_poly.pdbx_strand_id
1 'polypeptide(L)' 'MYIVFEGIDGAGKTTQIQMLKEWLEANGFRVETLVEPTNSEIGDLIHEILRWPNAKTD' A
#
# COMPACT_ATOMS: atom_id res chain seq x y z
N MET A 1 3.94 -16.24 -5.46
CA MET A 1 3.66 -15.94 -4.05
C MET A 1 3.04 -14.55 -3.99
N TYR A 2 1.99 -14.35 -3.20
CA TYR A 2 1.34 -13.05 -3.02
C TYR A 2 1.18 -12.78 -1.52
N ILE A 3 1.68 -11.63 -1.05
CA ILE A 3 1.77 -11.27 0.36
C ILE A 3 1.09 -9.91 0.52
N VAL A 4 0.21 -9.79 1.52
CA VAL A 4 -0.50 -8.55 1.85
C VAL A 4 -0.12 -8.12 3.26
N PHE A 5 0.15 -6.83 3.44
CA PHE A 5 0.45 -6.22 4.74
C PHE A 5 -0.72 -5.35 5.18
N GLU A 6 -1.33 -5.71 6.31
CA GLU A 6 -2.47 -4.99 6.91
C GLU A 6 -2.08 -4.39 8.26
N GLY A 7 -2.80 -3.33 8.66
CA GLY A 7 -2.59 -2.66 9.95
C GLY A 7 -3.05 -1.21 9.95
N ILE A 8 -3.17 -0.63 11.14
CA ILE A 8 -3.59 0.77 11.31
C ILE A 8 -2.59 1.78 10.71
N ASP A 9 -3.01 3.03 10.59
CA ASP A 9 -2.13 4.13 10.21
C ASP A 9 -0.97 4.25 11.22
N GLY A 10 0.25 4.40 10.71
CA GLY A 10 1.46 4.41 11.53
C GLY A 10 1.97 3.03 11.98
N ALA A 11 1.31 1.92 11.65
CA ALA A 11 1.75 0.57 12.04
C ALA A 11 3.08 0.11 11.38
N GLY A 12 3.69 0.91 10.50
CA GLY A 12 4.98 0.60 9.88
C GLY A 12 4.92 -0.30 8.64
N LYS A 13 3.73 -0.49 8.03
CA LYS A 13 3.51 -1.34 6.85
C LYS A 13 4.51 -1.06 5.72
N THR A 14 4.67 0.21 5.32
CA THR A 14 5.58 0.62 4.26
C THR A 14 7.03 0.24 4.58
N THR A 15 7.48 0.46 5.81
CA THR A 15 8.83 0.07 6.26
C THR A 15 9.03 -1.43 6.16
N GLN A 16 8.08 -2.23 6.64
CA GLN A 16 8.17 -3.69 6.62
C GLN A 16 8.12 -4.26 5.20
N ILE A 17 7.29 -3.70 4.32
CA ILE A 17 7.25 -4.09 2.89
C ILE A 17 8.62 -3.88 2.25
N GLN A 18 9.25 -2.72 2.49
CA GLN A 18 10.55 -2.38 1.91
C GLN A 18 11.66 -3.33 2.41
N MET A 19 11.69 -3.60 3.72
CA MET A 19 12.65 -4.55 4.31
C MET A 19 12.48 -5.98 3.76
N LEU A 20 11.24 -6.44 3.62
CA LEU A 20 10.97 -7.78 3.06
C LEU A 20 11.35 -7.84 1.58
N LYS A 21 11.05 -6.79 0.81
CA LYS A 21 11.45 -6.69 -0.60
C LYS A 21 12.96 -6.83 -0.74
N GLU A 22 13.74 -6.02 -0.02
CA GLU A 22 15.21 -6.04 -0.07
C GLU A 22 15.76 -7.42 0.30
N TRP A 23 15.21 -8.04 1.34
CA TRP A 23 15.62 -9.39 1.74
C TRP A 23 15.33 -10.43 0.66
N LEU A 24 14.13 -10.42 0.07
CA LEU A 24 13.76 -11.36 -1.00
C LEU A 24 14.59 -11.15 -2.27
N GLU A 25 14.83 -9.90 -2.67
CA GLU A 25 15.68 -9.57 -3.81
C GLU A 25 17.14 -10.03 -3.58
N ALA A 26 17.67 -9.84 -2.38
CA ALA A 26 19.00 -10.34 -2.00
C ALA A 26 19.09 -11.88 -2.04
N ASN A 27 17.97 -12.58 -1.92
CA ASN A 27 17.88 -14.04 -2.03
C ASN A 27 17.54 -14.51 -3.47
N GLY A 28 17.63 -13.63 -4.47
CA GLY A 28 17.48 -13.96 -5.88
C GLY A 28 16.04 -14.02 -6.38
N PHE A 29 15.07 -13.53 -5.60
CA PHE A 29 13.68 -13.44 -6.04
C PHE A 29 13.42 -12.13 -6.76
N ARG A 30 12.63 -12.16 -7.83
CA ARG A 30 12.05 -10.95 -8.41
C ARG A 30 10.85 -10.53 -7.56
N VAL A 31 10.86 -9.29 -7.07
CA VAL A 31 9.82 -8.76 -6.20
C VAL A 31 9.23 -7.50 -6.81
N GLU A 32 7.91 -7.42 -6.85
CA GLU A 32 7.17 -6.21 -7.21
C GLU A 32 6.33 -5.81 -6.00
N THR A 33 6.26 -4.51 -5.71
CA THR A 33 5.47 -3.96 -4.62
C THR A 33 4.37 -3.08 -5.18
N LEU A 34 3.19 -3.17 -4.57
CA LEU A 34 1.99 -2.44 -4.97
C LEU A 34 1.32 -1.83 -3.74
N VAL A 35 0.72 -0.65 -3.92
CA VAL A 35 -0.01 0.08 -2.88
C VAL A 35 -1.35 0.51 -3.45
N GLU A 36 -2.40 0.38 -2.64
CA GLU A 36 -3.75 0.83 -2.97
C GLU A 36 -4.23 1.88 -1.95
N PRO A 37 -5.07 2.84 -2.37
CA PRO A 37 -5.37 3.17 -3.77
C PRO A 37 -4.12 3.60 -4.55
N THR A 38 -4.09 3.26 -5.85
CA THR A 38 -2.94 3.51 -6.74
C THR A 38 -2.81 5.00 -7.11
N ASN A 39 -1.66 5.41 -7.65
CA ASN A 39 -1.47 6.77 -8.22
C ASN A 39 -1.98 6.87 -9.67
N SER A 40 -3.05 6.15 -10.01
CA SER A 40 -3.74 6.29 -11.30
C SER A 40 -4.80 7.38 -11.19
N GLU A 41 -5.29 7.92 -12.31
CA GLU A 41 -6.39 8.92 -12.27
C GLU A 41 -7.58 8.45 -11.43
N ILE A 42 -7.93 7.16 -11.51
CA ILE A 42 -9.00 6.55 -10.72
C ILE A 42 -8.59 6.43 -9.25
N GLY A 43 -7.37 5.99 -8.96
CA GLY A 43 -6.90 5.82 -7.59
C GLY A 43 -6.72 7.16 -6.85
N ASP A 44 -6.28 8.20 -7.55
CA ASP A 44 -6.20 9.57 -7.03
C ASP A 44 -7.59 10.13 -6.74
N LEU A 45 -8.57 9.88 -7.62
CA LEU A 45 -9.98 10.24 -7.38
C LEU A 45 -10.53 9.54 -6.13
N ILE A 46 -10.23 8.24 -5.95
CA ILE A 46 -10.62 7.50 -4.74
C ILE A 46 -9.97 8.12 -3.50
N HIS A 47 -8.67 8.42 -3.54
CA HIS A 47 -7.96 9.10 -2.44
C HIS A 47 -8.58 10.44 -2.08
N GLU A 48 -8.97 11.23 -3.08
CA GLU A 48 -9.61 12.53 -2.87
C GLU A 48 -10.96 12.36 -2.17
N ILE A 49 -11.83 11.49 -2.69
CA ILE A 49 -13.16 11.25 -2.13
C ILE A 49 -13.04 10.74 -0.68
N LEU A 50 -12.12 9.82 -0.40
CA LEU A 50 -11.93 9.26 0.96
C LEU A 50 -11.45 10.31 1.99
N ARG A 51 -10.90 11.45 1.54
CA ARG A 51 -10.51 12.56 2.40
C ARG A 51 -11.64 13.54 2.68
N TRP A 52 -12.79 13.44 2.02
CA TRP A 52 -13.90 14.35 2.26
C TRP A 52 -14.45 14.18 3.69
N PRO A 53 -14.89 15.27 4.35
CA PRO A 53 -15.39 15.22 5.73
C PRO A 53 -16.54 14.24 5.93
N ASN A 54 -17.33 14.01 4.87
CA ASN A 54 -18.54 13.20 4.89
C ASN A 54 -18.33 11.82 4.24
N ALA A 55 -17.09 11.44 3.87
CA ALA A 55 -16.83 10.22 3.11
C ALA A 55 -17.24 8.91 3.82
N LYS A 56 -17.46 8.97 5.15
CA LYS A 56 -17.76 7.80 6.00
C LYS A 56 -19.21 7.76 6.48
N THR A 57 -20.05 8.71 6.08
CA THR A 57 -21.41 8.86 6.58
C THR A 57 -22.34 9.24 5.43
N ASP A 58 -23.48 8.54 5.31
CA ASP A 58 -24.55 8.86 4.35
C ASP A 58 -25.09 10.29 4.53
#